data_AF-A0A372ISU6-F1
#
_entry.id   AF-A0A372ISU6-F1
#
_cell.length_a   1.000
_cell.length_b   1.000
_cell.length_c   1.000
_cell.angle_alpha   90.00
_cell.angle_beta   90.00
_cell.angle_gamma   90.00
#
_symmetry.space_group_name_H-M   'P 1'
#
loop_
_entity.id
_entity.type
_entity.pdbx_description
1 polymer ?
#
loop_
_entity_poly.entity_id
_entity_poly.type
_entity_poly.pdbx_seq_one_letter_code
_entity_poly.pdbx_strand_id
1 'polypeptide(L)'
;MMQHHGAPTRLLDWTDSALIALHFAIRDKQVPPTGGAIIYVLDPYWLLDQINGDDELKRAKKRWEEYAEKDSSVEARDWDRLYLPAYDEDFEEKLLDTPAIPILFDSPHVTRRIAAQRSRFMIFGTDPLWLSSRLGMKDSHLVSISIPSTSISRIRQQLRDAGVTESVVFPDLDGLGRELKQIWRTRR
;
A
#
# COMPACT_ATOMS: atom_id res chain seq x y z
N MET A 1 -4.34 3.56 9.24
CA MET A 1 -4.25 4.88 9.91
C MET A 1 -3.26 4.83 11.09
N MET A 2 -2.04 4.32 10.87
CA MET A 2 -0.95 4.22 11.88
C MET A 2 0.40 4.76 11.35
N GLN A 3 0.64 4.72 10.03
CA GLN A 3 1.84 5.31 9.42
C GLN A 3 1.94 6.84 9.60
N HIS A 4 0.81 7.54 9.69
CA HIS A 4 0.78 8.98 10.00
C HIS A 4 1.28 9.30 11.42
N HIS A 5 1.42 8.29 12.28
CA HIS A 5 1.92 8.40 13.64
C HIS A 5 3.29 7.71 13.84
N GLY A 6 3.98 7.32 12.76
CA GLY A 6 5.38 6.86 12.80
C GLY A 6 5.59 5.43 13.33
N ALA A 7 4.54 4.64 13.50
CA ALA A 7 4.69 3.22 13.87
C ALA A 7 5.21 2.41 12.67
N PRO A 8 6.19 1.50 12.86
CA PRO A 8 6.61 0.59 11.81
C PRO A 8 5.45 -0.32 11.44
N THR A 9 4.99 -0.26 10.19
CA THR A 9 3.93 -1.13 9.69
C THR A 9 4.44 -1.93 8.50
N ARG A 10 4.09 -3.21 8.45
CA ARG A 10 4.27 -4.06 7.26
C ARG A 10 3.27 -3.74 6.13
N LEU A 11 2.47 -2.69 6.29
CA LEU A 11 1.45 -2.27 5.34
C LEU A 11 2.09 -1.41 4.23
N LEU A 12 1.81 -1.72 2.98
CA LEU A 12 2.13 -0.90 1.81
C LEU A 12 0.83 -0.50 1.10
N ASP A 13 0.69 0.81 0.88
CA ASP A 13 -0.49 1.41 0.26
C ASP A 13 -0.29 1.53 -1.25
N TRP A 14 -1.20 0.92 -2.02
CA TRP A 14 -1.34 1.06 -3.47
C TRP A 14 -2.63 1.84 -3.80
N THR A 15 -2.75 2.32 -5.04
CA THR A 15 -3.99 2.91 -5.55
C THR A 15 -4.24 2.41 -6.97
N ASP A 16 -5.51 2.16 -7.30
CA ASP A 16 -5.92 1.79 -8.66
C ASP A 16 -6.17 3.04 -9.54
N SER A 17 -5.90 4.24 -9.01
CA SER A 17 -6.06 5.52 -9.71
C SER A 17 -4.72 6.14 -10.07
N ALA A 18 -4.43 6.22 -11.37
CA ALA A 18 -3.21 6.81 -11.89
C ALA A 18 -3.00 8.28 -11.46
N LEU A 19 -4.09 9.07 -11.38
CA LEU A 19 -3.98 10.47 -10.97
C LEU A 19 -3.70 10.62 -9.47
N ILE A 20 -4.24 9.72 -8.64
CA ILE A 20 -3.96 9.72 -7.20
C ILE A 20 -2.52 9.28 -6.96
N ALA A 21 -2.04 8.24 -7.66
CA ALA A 21 -0.64 7.83 -7.61
C ALA A 21 0.30 9.00 -8.00
N LEU A 22 -0.04 9.70 -9.08
CA LEU A 22 0.70 10.87 -9.55
C LEU A 22 0.69 12.02 -8.54
N HIS A 23 -0.45 12.29 -7.92
CA HIS A 23 -0.55 13.27 -6.84
C HIS A 23 0.39 12.92 -5.68
N PHE A 24 0.36 11.68 -5.18
CA PHE A 24 1.24 11.24 -4.10
C PHE A 24 2.72 11.29 -4.46
N ALA A 25 3.09 10.95 -5.71
CA ALA A 25 4.47 10.96 -6.16
C ALA A 25 5.11 12.36 -6.13
N ILE A 26 4.31 13.43 -6.29
CA ILE A 26 4.82 14.80 -6.44
C ILE A 26 4.38 15.77 -5.34
N ARG A 27 3.40 15.44 -4.50
CA ARG A 27 2.81 16.39 -3.53
C ARG A 27 3.85 17.03 -2.60
N ASP A 28 4.79 16.26 -2.07
CA ASP A 28 5.76 16.71 -1.07
C ASP A 28 7.05 17.30 -1.68
N LYS A 29 7.10 17.45 -3.01
CA LYS A 29 8.25 18.06 -3.70
C LYS A 29 8.34 19.56 -3.40
N GLN A 30 9.54 20.10 -3.36
CA GLN A 30 9.73 21.54 -3.17
C GLN A 30 9.15 22.36 -4.34
N VAL A 31 8.99 23.67 -4.12
CA VAL A 31 8.63 24.64 -5.16
C VAL A 31 9.73 25.71 -5.14
N PRO A 32 10.63 25.77 -6.15
CA PRO A 32 10.70 24.89 -7.33
C PRO A 32 11.17 23.45 -7.02
N PRO A 33 10.85 22.45 -7.86
CA PRO A 33 11.28 21.06 -7.65
C PRO A 33 12.77 20.87 -7.90
N THR A 34 13.50 20.32 -6.93
CA THR A 34 14.95 20.05 -7.04
C THR A 34 15.27 18.64 -7.53
N GLY A 35 14.31 17.71 -7.48
CA GLY A 35 14.47 16.32 -7.91
C GLY A 35 13.21 15.75 -8.55
N GLY A 36 13.38 14.71 -9.37
CA GLY A 36 12.28 14.00 -10.02
C GLY A 36 11.42 13.18 -9.05
N ALA A 37 10.43 12.48 -9.59
CA ALA A 37 9.60 11.53 -8.85
C ALA A 37 9.52 10.20 -9.62
N ILE A 38 9.13 9.12 -8.94
CA ILE A 38 8.93 7.81 -9.55
C ILE A 38 7.57 7.28 -9.11
N ILE A 39 6.83 6.69 -10.05
CA ILE A 39 5.61 5.92 -9.78
C ILE A 39 5.91 4.47 -10.11
N TYR A 40 5.54 3.56 -9.21
CA TYR A 40 5.53 2.12 -9.51
C TYR A 40 4.14 1.70 -9.97
N VAL A 41 4.08 0.88 -11.01
CA VAL A 41 2.85 0.32 -11.58
C VAL A 41 2.97 -1.19 -11.54
N LEU A 42 1.94 -1.84 -11.04
CA LEU A 42 1.89 -3.27 -10.80
C LEU A 42 0.63 -3.85 -11.44
N ASP A 43 0.77 -4.96 -12.16
CA ASP A 43 -0.36 -5.80 -12.54
C ASP A 43 -0.82 -6.66 -11.34
N PRO A 44 -2.04 -6.43 -10.82
CA PRO A 44 -2.52 -7.16 -9.65
C PRO A 44 -2.78 -8.64 -9.94
N TYR A 45 -3.14 -9.02 -11.16
CA TYR A 45 -3.45 -10.42 -11.49
C TYR A 45 -2.16 -11.24 -11.56
N TRP A 46 -1.15 -10.71 -12.25
CA TRP A 46 0.18 -11.31 -12.24
C TRP A 46 0.73 -11.46 -10.82
N LEU A 47 0.57 -10.44 -9.98
CA LEU A 47 1.02 -10.52 -8.58
C LEU A 47 0.29 -11.63 -7.81
N LEU A 48 -1.02 -11.73 -7.97
CA LEU A 48 -1.81 -12.79 -7.35
C LEU A 48 -1.33 -14.17 -7.78
N ASP A 49 -1.00 -14.36 -9.06
CA ASP A 49 -0.43 -15.61 -9.55
C ASP A 49 0.94 -15.90 -8.91
N GLN A 50 1.79 -14.89 -8.73
CA GLN A 50 3.07 -15.06 -8.03
C GLN A 50 2.87 -15.48 -6.56
N ILE A 51 1.92 -14.87 -5.85
CA ILE A 51 1.63 -15.18 -4.44
C ILE A 51 1.01 -16.57 -4.33
N ASN A 52 0.02 -16.90 -5.17
CA ASN A 52 -0.68 -18.19 -5.15
C ASN A 52 0.21 -19.36 -5.60
N GLY A 53 1.18 -19.09 -6.47
CA GLY A 53 2.17 -20.07 -6.91
C GLY A 53 3.25 -20.36 -5.87
N ASP A 54 3.45 -19.48 -4.88
CA ASP A 54 4.50 -19.62 -3.87
C ASP A 54 4.16 -20.75 -2.87
N ASP A 55 5.10 -21.69 -2.70
CA ASP A 55 4.92 -22.82 -1.78
C ASP A 55 4.81 -22.38 -0.31
N GLU A 56 5.33 -21.20 0.03
CA GLU A 56 5.17 -20.63 1.36
C GLU A 56 3.69 -20.35 1.70
N LEU A 57 2.87 -19.95 0.71
CA LEU A 57 1.43 -19.76 0.94
C LEU A 57 0.75 -21.09 1.29
N LYS A 58 1.10 -22.16 0.57
CA LYS A 58 0.54 -23.49 0.81
C LYS A 58 0.94 -24.00 2.20
N ARG A 59 2.20 -23.79 2.60
CA ARG A 59 2.69 -24.12 3.95
C ARG A 59 1.97 -23.32 5.02
N ALA A 60 1.80 -22.02 4.82
CA ALA A 60 1.10 -21.15 5.76
C ALA A 60 -0.36 -21.60 6.00
N LYS A 61 -1.10 -21.86 4.92
CA LYS A 61 -2.48 -22.36 5.00
C LYS A 61 -2.57 -23.69 5.75
N LYS A 62 -1.68 -24.63 5.44
CA LYS A 62 -1.63 -25.92 6.12
C LYS A 62 -1.34 -25.77 7.62
N ARG A 63 -0.39 -24.90 8.01
CA ARG A 63 -0.11 -24.62 9.43
C ARG A 63 -1.32 -24.04 10.15
N TRP A 64 -2.04 -23.13 9.49
CA TRP A 64 -3.25 -22.55 10.05
C TRP A 64 -4.37 -23.58 10.22
N GLU A 65 -4.57 -24.46 9.24
CA GLU A 65 -5.52 -25.58 9.34
C GLU A 65 -5.23 -26.47 10.57
N GLU A 66 -3.96 -26.84 10.78
CA GLU A 66 -3.52 -27.62 11.94
C GLU A 66 -3.73 -26.88 13.28
N TYR A 67 -3.67 -25.54 13.28
CA TYR A 67 -3.99 -24.72 14.46
C TYR A 67 -5.50 -24.65 14.71
N ALA A 68 -6.30 -24.42 13.66
CA ALA A 68 -7.75 -24.33 13.74
C ALA A 68 -8.41 -25.65 14.18
N GLU A 69 -7.77 -26.79 13.96
CA GLU A 69 -8.20 -28.08 14.52
C GLU A 69 -8.03 -28.16 16.04
N LYS A 70 -7.05 -27.44 16.61
CA LYS A 70 -6.79 -27.39 18.04
C LYS A 70 -7.63 -26.33 18.75
N ASP A 71 -7.92 -25.23 18.06
CA ASP A 71 -8.71 -24.12 18.59
C ASP A 71 -9.99 -23.89 17.79
N SER A 72 -11.11 -24.36 18.36
CA SER A 72 -12.45 -24.20 17.78
C SER A 72 -12.97 -22.76 17.72
N SER A 73 -12.26 -21.77 18.29
CA SER A 73 -12.64 -20.35 18.25
C SER A 73 -12.30 -19.67 16.92
N VAL A 74 -11.49 -20.32 16.08
CA VAL A 74 -11.08 -19.81 14.77
C VAL A 74 -11.55 -20.73 13.65
N GLU A 75 -11.67 -20.16 12.44
CA GLU A 75 -12.05 -20.93 11.25
C GLU A 75 -10.83 -21.19 10.38
N ALA A 76 -10.75 -22.37 9.75
CA ALA A 76 -9.65 -22.73 8.85
C ALA A 76 -9.49 -21.78 7.64
N ARG A 77 -10.55 -21.05 7.27
CA ARG A 77 -10.49 -20.04 6.20
C ARG A 77 -9.79 -18.74 6.60
N ASP A 78 -9.65 -18.46 7.89
CA ASP A 78 -9.10 -17.21 8.44
C ASP A 78 -7.56 -17.22 8.51
N TRP A 79 -6.90 -17.90 7.57
CA TRP A 79 -5.44 -18.06 7.55
C TRP A 79 -4.68 -16.73 7.42
N ASP A 80 -5.33 -15.68 6.91
CA ASP A 80 -4.79 -14.33 6.80
C ASP A 80 -4.52 -13.69 8.17
N ARG A 81 -5.09 -14.23 9.25
CA ARG A 81 -4.77 -13.84 10.63
C ARG A 81 -3.30 -14.06 11.01
N LEU A 82 -2.57 -14.93 10.30
CA LEU A 82 -1.12 -15.10 10.45
C LEU A 82 -0.32 -13.80 10.22
N TYR A 83 -0.93 -12.78 9.58
CA TYR A 83 -0.33 -11.47 9.36
C TYR A 83 -0.65 -10.46 10.45
N LEU A 84 -1.59 -10.76 11.36
CA LEU A 84 -1.92 -9.91 12.49
C LEU A 84 -0.84 -10.03 13.59
N PRO A 85 -0.69 -9.03 14.46
CA PRO A 85 0.18 -9.14 15.61
C PRO A 85 -0.27 -10.30 16.51
N ALA A 86 0.66 -11.20 16.83
CA ALA A 86 0.48 -12.24 17.83
C ALA A 86 0.28 -11.62 19.23
N TYR A 87 -0.58 -12.19 20.05
CA TYR A 87 -0.63 -11.84 21.48
C TYR A 87 0.54 -12.51 22.21
N ASP A 88 0.88 -12.03 23.42
CA ASP A 88 2.04 -12.55 24.17
C ASP A 88 1.99 -14.08 24.37
N GLU A 89 0.79 -14.66 24.44
CA GLU A 89 0.54 -16.11 24.58
C GLU A 89 0.80 -16.91 23.29
N ASP A 90 0.83 -16.24 22.14
CA ASP A 90 0.96 -16.86 20.81
C ASP A 90 2.42 -16.94 20.33
N PHE A 91 3.35 -16.22 20.97
CA PHE A 91 4.75 -16.09 20.50
C PHE A 91 5.54 -17.40 20.49
N GLU A 92 5.12 -18.41 21.28
CA GLU A 92 5.76 -19.72 21.31
C GLU A 92 5.15 -20.73 20.31
N GLU A 93 4.00 -20.41 19.71
CA GLU A 93 3.30 -21.31 18.79
C GLU A 93 3.80 -21.13 17.36
N LYS A 94 4.66 -22.05 16.91
CA LYS A 94 5.25 -22.05 15.55
C LYS A 94 4.20 -22.15 14.44
N LEU A 95 3.01 -22.70 14.72
CA LEU A 95 1.92 -22.71 13.75
C LEU A 95 1.43 -21.30 13.41
N LEU A 96 1.63 -20.32 14.30
CA LEU A 96 1.25 -18.93 14.14
C LEU A 96 2.34 -18.04 13.54
N ASP A 97 3.51 -18.60 13.18
CA ASP A 97 4.60 -17.85 12.56
C ASP A 97 4.12 -17.13 11.28
N THR A 98 4.39 -15.83 11.21
CA THR A 98 4.07 -15.01 10.04
C THR A 98 4.82 -15.52 8.80
N PRO A 99 4.15 -15.74 7.65
CA PRO A 99 4.80 -16.19 6.43
C PRO A 99 5.78 -15.15 5.88
N ALA A 100 6.74 -15.59 5.05
CA ALA A 100 7.69 -14.67 4.41
C ALA A 100 7.04 -13.78 3.33
N ILE A 101 6.06 -14.32 2.61
CA ILE A 101 5.42 -13.68 1.46
C ILE A 101 4.40 -12.61 1.88
N PRO A 102 4.07 -11.63 1.03
CA PRO A 102 3.00 -10.67 1.30
C PRO A 102 1.61 -11.25 1.01
N ILE A 103 0.59 -10.57 1.53
CA ILE A 103 -0.82 -10.76 1.13
C ILE A 103 -1.42 -9.45 0.60
N LEU A 104 -2.40 -9.60 -0.30
CA LEU A 104 -3.28 -8.49 -0.67
C LEU A 104 -4.46 -8.46 0.29
N PHE A 105 -4.67 -7.31 0.91
CA PHE A 105 -5.74 -7.11 1.87
C PHE A 105 -6.80 -6.20 1.28
N ASP A 106 -8.04 -6.69 1.27
CA ASP A 106 -9.21 -5.88 0.94
C ASP A 106 -10.02 -5.63 2.22
N SER A 107 -10.10 -4.36 2.62
CA SER A 107 -10.82 -3.98 3.84
C SER A 107 -12.31 -3.90 3.53
N PRO A 108 -13.18 -4.66 4.22
CA PRO A 108 -14.63 -4.50 4.08
C PRO A 108 -15.10 -3.12 4.56
N HIS A 109 -14.30 -2.45 5.41
CA HIS A 109 -14.58 -1.13 5.93
C HIS A 109 -13.87 -0.06 5.09
N VAL A 110 -14.61 0.49 4.14
CA VAL A 110 -14.14 1.61 3.30
C VAL A 110 -14.50 2.92 3.99
N THR A 111 -13.54 3.52 4.69
CA THR A 111 -13.70 4.91 5.14
C THR A 111 -13.75 5.86 3.94
N ARG A 112 -14.31 7.07 4.10
CA ARG A 112 -14.34 8.08 3.03
C ARG A 112 -12.94 8.36 2.45
N ARG A 113 -11.91 8.30 3.30
CA ARG A 113 -10.51 8.47 2.88
C ARG A 113 -10.01 7.32 2.01
N ILE A 114 -10.27 6.07 2.39
CA ILE A 114 -9.90 4.88 1.59
C ILE A 114 -10.60 4.92 0.22
N ALA A 115 -11.89 5.28 0.20
CA ALA A 115 -12.64 5.46 -1.04
C ALA A 115 -12.04 6.56 -1.91
N ALA A 116 -11.81 7.74 -1.33
CA ALA A 116 -11.28 8.90 -2.06
C ALA A 116 -9.89 8.66 -2.65
N GLN A 117 -9.04 7.92 -1.93
CA GLN A 117 -7.70 7.53 -2.37
C GLN A 117 -7.70 6.31 -3.29
N ARG A 118 -8.86 5.64 -3.41
CA ARG A 118 -9.02 4.33 -4.05
C ARG A 118 -7.92 3.35 -3.63
N SER A 119 -7.68 3.30 -2.31
CA SER A 119 -6.56 2.55 -1.73
C SER A 119 -6.74 1.04 -1.90
N ARG A 120 -5.63 0.36 -2.19
CA ARG A 120 -5.48 -1.10 -2.15
C ARG A 120 -4.32 -1.41 -1.22
N PHE A 121 -4.45 -2.43 -0.38
CA PHE A 121 -3.47 -2.69 0.66
C PHE A 121 -2.70 -3.97 0.40
N MET A 122 -1.39 -3.92 0.67
CA MET A 122 -0.53 -5.09 0.72
C MET A 122 0.09 -5.18 2.11
N ILE A 123 0.04 -6.34 2.74
CA ILE A 123 0.72 -6.58 4.03
C ILE A 123 1.90 -7.49 3.76
N PHE A 124 3.11 -7.00 4.04
CA PHE A 124 4.32 -7.79 3.92
C PHE A 124 4.41 -8.86 5.00
N GLY A 125 4.95 -10.00 4.61
CA GLY A 125 5.36 -11.04 5.52
C GLY A 125 6.66 -10.69 6.23
N THR A 126 7.43 -11.73 6.58
CA THR A 126 8.76 -11.56 7.21
C THR A 126 9.86 -11.17 6.23
N ASP A 127 9.67 -11.35 4.91
CA ASP A 127 10.62 -10.91 3.88
C ASP A 127 10.25 -9.50 3.34
N PRO A 128 10.95 -8.43 3.75
CA PRO A 128 10.69 -7.08 3.26
C PRO A 128 11.16 -6.86 1.82
N LEU A 129 12.01 -7.74 1.29
CA LEU A 129 12.57 -7.65 -0.07
C LEU A 129 11.78 -8.49 -1.08
N TRP A 130 10.72 -9.17 -0.63
CA TRP A 130 9.93 -10.06 -1.47
C TRP A 130 9.49 -9.36 -2.75
N LEU A 131 8.87 -8.17 -2.66
CA LEU A 131 8.40 -7.44 -3.85
C LEU A 131 9.56 -6.94 -4.73
N SER A 132 10.63 -6.44 -4.12
CA SER A 132 11.81 -5.93 -4.84
C SER A 132 12.50 -7.03 -5.65
N SER A 133 12.56 -8.25 -5.13
CA SER A 133 13.12 -9.39 -5.89
C SER A 133 12.30 -9.72 -7.14
N ARG A 134 10.99 -9.44 -7.13
CA ARG A 134 10.09 -9.64 -8.28
C ARG A 134 10.25 -8.55 -9.34
N LEU A 135 10.70 -7.35 -8.96
CA LEU A 135 11.06 -6.29 -9.90
C LEU A 135 12.21 -6.70 -10.84
N GLY A 136 13.15 -7.51 -10.33
CA GLY A 136 14.32 -7.97 -11.09
C GLY A 136 14.07 -9.13 -12.06
N MET A 137 12.85 -9.67 -12.10
CA MET A 137 12.50 -10.80 -12.96
C MET A 137 12.32 -10.36 -14.42
N LYS A 138 12.70 -11.23 -15.36
CA LYS A 138 12.58 -10.96 -16.80
C LYS A 138 11.13 -10.75 -17.25
N ASP A 139 10.19 -11.47 -16.64
CA ASP A 139 8.75 -11.41 -16.92
C ASP A 139 8.00 -10.63 -15.82
N SER A 140 8.65 -9.62 -15.23
CA SER A 140 8.03 -8.80 -14.19
C SER A 140 6.96 -7.87 -14.76
N HIS A 141 5.75 -7.90 -14.18
CA HIS A 141 4.70 -6.92 -14.47
C HIS A 141 4.71 -5.76 -13.46
N LEU A 142 5.84 -5.55 -12.78
CA LEU A 142 6.10 -4.38 -11.96
C LEU A 142 7.03 -3.45 -12.72
N VAL A 143 6.54 -2.27 -13.10
CA VAL A 143 7.27 -1.27 -13.87
C VAL A 143 7.36 0.05 -13.12
N SER A 144 8.34 0.88 -13.45
CA SER A 144 8.47 2.21 -12.89
C SER A 144 8.38 3.29 -13.97
N ILE A 145 7.72 4.40 -13.63
CA ILE A 145 7.57 5.59 -14.47
C ILE A 145 8.32 6.72 -13.79
N SER A 146 9.39 7.20 -14.44
CA SER A 146 10.18 8.34 -13.97
C SER A 146 9.56 9.66 -14.42
N ILE A 147 9.45 10.61 -13.50
CA ILE A 147 8.90 11.95 -13.71
C ILE A 147 10.04 12.97 -13.56
N PRO A 148 10.42 13.68 -14.64
CA PRO A 148 11.42 14.72 -14.58
C PRO A 148 11.01 15.87 -13.65
N SER A 149 11.98 16.44 -12.92
CA SER A 149 11.73 17.58 -12.01
C SER A 149 11.12 18.79 -12.72
N THR A 150 11.50 19.02 -13.98
CA THR A 150 11.01 20.11 -14.83
C THR A 150 9.52 20.00 -15.15
N SER A 151 8.95 18.79 -15.15
CA SER A 151 7.54 18.55 -15.45
C SER A 151 6.63 18.69 -14.23
N ILE A 152 7.18 18.60 -13.01
CA ILE A 152 6.40 18.52 -11.76
C ILE A 152 5.48 19.74 -11.57
N SER A 153 5.97 20.95 -11.83
CA SER A 153 5.16 22.17 -11.66
C SER A 153 3.94 22.19 -12.61
N ARG A 154 4.12 21.73 -13.85
CA ARG A 154 3.03 21.61 -14.83
C ARG A 154 2.03 20.54 -14.42
N ILE A 155 2.51 19.36 -14.03
CA ILE A 155 1.67 18.25 -13.59
C ILE A 155 0.82 18.66 -12.38
N ARG A 156 1.37 19.40 -11.42
CA ARG A 156 0.61 19.92 -10.28
C ARG A 156 -0.57 20.79 -10.70
N GLN A 157 -0.38 21.66 -11.70
CA GLN A 157 -1.49 22.46 -12.22
C GLN A 157 -2.53 21.57 -12.91
N GLN A 158 -2.10 20.64 -13.75
CA GLN A 158 -3.00 19.73 -14.47
C GLN A 158 -3.80 18.83 -13.52
N LEU A 159 -3.20 18.34 -12.43
CA LEU A 159 -3.91 17.59 -11.40
C LEU A 159 -5.02 18.43 -10.74
N ARG A 160 -4.73 19.71 -10.43
CA ARG A 160 -5.74 20.63 -9.89
C ARG A 160 -6.86 20.88 -10.90
N ASP A 161 -6.53 21.12 -12.16
CA ASP A 161 -7.51 21.35 -13.22
C ASP A 161 -8.40 20.12 -13.45
N ALA A 162 -7.85 18.91 -13.23
CA ALA A 162 -8.59 17.64 -13.26
C ALA A 162 -9.36 17.33 -11.96
N GLY A 163 -9.37 18.24 -10.97
CA GLY A 163 -10.08 18.06 -9.70
C GLY A 163 -9.38 17.17 -8.67
N VAL A 164 -8.10 16.83 -8.87
CA VAL A 164 -7.30 16.06 -7.91
C VAL A 164 -6.58 17.02 -6.97
N THR A 165 -7.29 17.43 -5.93
CA THR A 165 -6.80 18.37 -4.91
C THR A 165 -6.61 17.70 -3.55
N GLU A 166 -5.93 18.38 -2.62
CA GLU A 166 -5.70 17.88 -1.26
C GLU A 166 -7.02 17.60 -0.51
N SER A 167 -8.06 18.42 -0.68
CA SER A 167 -9.36 18.18 -0.02
C SER A 167 -10.13 17.01 -0.61
N VAL A 168 -9.89 16.68 -1.89
CA VAL A 168 -10.49 15.50 -2.52
C VAL A 168 -9.77 14.23 -2.04
N VAL A 169 -8.44 14.24 -1.99
CA VAL A 169 -7.62 13.08 -1.56
C VAL A 169 -7.66 12.86 -0.03
N PHE A 170 -7.82 13.94 0.74
CA PHE A 170 -8.01 13.93 2.19
C PHE A 170 -9.32 14.65 2.51
N PRO A 171 -10.46 13.93 2.56
CA PRO A 171 -11.79 14.53 2.75
C PRO A 171 -12.07 14.85 4.23
N ASP A 172 -11.09 15.47 4.89
CA ASP A 172 -11.10 15.97 6.26
C ASP A 172 -10.76 17.47 6.30
N LEU A 173 -10.90 18.10 7.46
CA LEU A 173 -10.55 19.52 7.64
C LEU A 173 -9.07 19.79 7.35
N ASP A 174 -8.21 18.80 7.61
CA ASP A 174 -6.77 18.90 7.33
C ASP A 174 -6.48 19.00 5.83
N GLY A 175 -7.17 18.22 5.00
CA GLY A 175 -7.08 18.29 3.54
C GLY A 175 -7.50 19.66 3.00
N LEU A 176 -8.60 20.22 3.50
CA LEU A 176 -9.03 21.57 3.16
C LEU A 176 -8.00 22.63 3.57
N GLY A 177 -7.44 22.51 4.77
CA GLY A 177 -6.38 23.42 5.26
C GLY A 177 -5.11 23.35 4.40
N ARG A 178 -4.68 22.15 4.01
CA ARG A 178 -3.53 21.94 3.11
C ARG A 178 -3.77 22.56 1.74
N GLU A 179 -4.97 22.40 1.18
CA GLU A 179 -5.33 22.98 -0.12
C GLU A 179 -5.24 24.51 -0.10
N LEU A 180 -5.85 25.15 0.91
CA LEU A 180 -5.79 26.60 1.07
C LEU A 180 -4.32 27.06 1.12
N LYS A 181 -3.48 26.42 1.92
CA LYS A 181 -2.04 26.76 2.01
C LYS A 181 -1.32 26.66 0.66
N GLN A 182 -1.64 25.67 -0.18
CA GLN A 182 -1.08 25.57 -1.53
C GLN A 182 -1.53 26.72 -2.44
N ILE A 183 -2.83 27.06 -2.42
CA ILE A 183 -3.39 28.18 -3.19
C ILE A 183 -2.70 29.49 -2.81
N TRP A 184 -2.56 29.75 -1.51
CA TRP A 184 -1.89 30.96 -1.00
C TRP A 184 -0.43 31.07 -1.41
N ARG A 185 0.32 29.95 -1.43
CA ARG A 185 1.72 29.93 -1.87
C ARG A 185 1.91 30.17 -3.37
N THR A 186 0.93 29.81 -4.18
CA THR A 186 1.00 29.93 -5.65
C THR A 186 0.64 31.35 -6.13
N ARG A 187 0.00 32.17 -5.28
CA ARG A 187 -0.36 33.57 -5.56
C ARG A 187 0.71 34.59 -5.16
N ARG A 188 1.81 34.16 -4.55
CA ARG A 188 3.01 34.97 -4.28
C ARG A 188 4.07 34.69 -5.33
#